data_AF-A0A3D5AWL3-F1
#
_entry.id   AF-A0A3D5AWL3-F1
#
_cell.length_a   1.000
_cell.length_b   1.000
_cell.length_c   1.000
_cell.angle_alpha   90.00
_cell.angle_beta   90.00
_cell.angle_gamma   90.00
#
_symmetry.space_group_name_H-M   'P 1'
#
loop_
_entity.id
_entity.type
_entity.pdbx_description
1 polymer ?
#
loop_
_entity_poly.entity_id
_entity_poly.type
_entity_poly.pdbx_seq_one_letter_code
_entity_poly.pdbx_strand_id
1 'polypeptide(L)'
;MRSINSQSRARGFTLLEVLVAVGVFAIFSALAYGSLTRLLESRDRIEAERVFWRDLSLAFTQIEDDLSMARPRTVRDVYGNPLPAFRGQPVDPRPQGEPSLAFTRGGLFVLGNSTRPDLQRTG
;
A
#
# COMPACT_ATOMS: atom_id res chain seq x y z
N MET A 1 -56.92 11.14 -61.08
CA MET A 1 -55.97 10.59 -60.08
C MET A 1 -54.54 10.82 -60.56
N ARG A 2 -53.82 11.81 -60.01
CA ARG A 2 -52.38 12.01 -60.25
C ARG A 2 -51.64 11.64 -58.97
N SER A 3 -50.87 10.56 -59.02
CA SER A 3 -49.97 10.15 -57.94
C SER A 3 -48.77 11.11 -57.90
N ILE A 4 -48.61 11.85 -56.80
CA ILE A 4 -47.44 12.69 -56.56
C ILE A 4 -46.37 11.77 -55.97
N ASN A 5 -45.49 11.27 -56.83
CA ASN A 5 -44.36 10.47 -56.40
C ASN A 5 -43.30 11.43 -55.82
N SER A 6 -43.25 11.56 -54.48
CA SER A 6 -42.18 12.28 -53.81
C SER A 6 -40.92 11.44 -53.87
N GLN A 7 -40.09 11.66 -54.90
CA GLN A 7 -38.74 11.12 -54.92
C GLN A 7 -37.93 11.82 -53.82
N SER A 8 -37.80 11.13 -52.69
CA SER A 8 -36.80 11.43 -51.68
C SER A 8 -35.42 11.26 -52.34
N ARG A 9 -34.81 12.39 -52.75
CA ARG A 9 -33.42 12.42 -53.22
C ARG A 9 -32.53 11.82 -52.12
N ALA A 10 -32.01 10.62 -52.36
CA ALA A 10 -30.97 10.05 -51.54
C ALA A 10 -29.75 10.97 -51.62
N ARG A 11 -29.46 11.70 -50.52
CA ARG A 11 -28.26 12.52 -50.40
C ARG A 11 -27.11 11.54 -50.15
N GLY A 12 -26.24 11.38 -51.14
CA GLY A 12 -25.07 10.51 -51.05
C GLY A 12 -24.03 11.07 -50.07
N PHE A 13 -23.28 10.16 -49.45
CA PHE A 13 -22.16 10.46 -48.56
C PHE A 13 -21.06 11.17 -49.34
N THR A 14 -20.56 12.31 -48.85
CA THR A 14 -19.46 13.02 -49.52
C THR A 14 -18.11 12.57 -48.98
N LEU A 15 -17.06 12.69 -49.80
CA LEU A 15 -15.68 12.43 -49.36
C LEU A 15 -15.27 13.35 -48.18
N LEU A 16 -15.77 14.59 -48.17
CA LEU A 16 -15.57 15.55 -47.09
C LEU A 16 -16.13 15.02 -45.76
N GLU A 17 -17.28 14.36 -45.78
CA GLU A 17 -17.97 13.85 -44.60
C GLU A 17 -17.20 12.70 -43.95
N VAL A 18 -16.64 11.77 -44.76
CA VAL A 18 -15.73 10.72 -44.26
C VAL A 18 -14.49 11.36 -43.65
N LEU A 19 -13.92 12.35 -44.34
CA LEU A 19 -12.68 12.99 -43.91
C LEU A 19 -12.84 13.72 -42.58
N VAL A 20 -13.94 14.45 -42.40
CA VAL A 20 -14.28 15.11 -41.14
C VAL A 20 -14.55 14.07 -40.05
N ALA A 21 -15.30 13.00 -40.34
CA ALA A 21 -15.59 11.96 -39.37
C ALA A 21 -14.32 11.27 -38.86
N VAL A 22 -13.41 10.88 -39.76
CA VAL A 22 -12.13 10.25 -39.41
C VAL A 22 -11.23 11.24 -38.68
N GLY A 23 -11.20 12.52 -39.08
CA GLY A 23 -10.43 13.56 -38.41
C GLY A 23 -10.88 13.77 -36.95
N VAL A 24 -12.19 13.92 -36.74
CA VAL A 24 -12.77 14.05 -35.39
C VAL A 24 -12.52 12.79 -34.57
N PHE A 25 -12.74 11.60 -35.15
CA PHE A 25 -12.49 10.33 -34.49
C PHE A 25 -11.02 10.15 -34.08
N ALA A 26 -10.07 10.57 -34.93
CA ALA A 26 -8.65 10.51 -34.63
C ALA A 26 -8.29 11.41 -33.43
N ILE A 27 -8.83 12.63 -33.37
CA ILE A 27 -8.63 13.55 -32.23
C ILE A 27 -9.19 12.94 -30.94
N PHE A 28 -10.43 12.46 -30.97
CA PHE A 28 -11.04 11.82 -29.79
C PHE A 28 -10.25 10.60 -29.33
N SER A 29 -9.82 9.76 -30.26
CA SER A 29 -9.00 8.59 -29.94
C SER A 29 -7.69 9.01 -29.28
N ALA A 30 -6.97 9.98 -29.85
CA ALA A 30 -5.72 10.48 -29.29
C ALA A 30 -5.90 11.05 -27.86
N LEU A 31 -6.98 11.80 -27.63
CA LEU A 31 -7.31 12.33 -26.30
C LEU A 31 -7.65 11.21 -25.30
N ALA A 32 -8.44 10.23 -25.71
CA ALA A 32 -8.84 9.10 -24.87
C ALA A 32 -7.62 8.26 -24.46
N TYR A 33 -6.77 7.89 -25.42
CA TYR A 33 -5.53 7.16 -25.13
C TYR A 33 -4.58 7.97 -24.25
N GLY A 34 -4.36 9.25 -24.55
CA GLY A 34 -3.51 10.11 -23.74
C GLY A 34 -4.02 10.29 -22.30
N SER A 35 -5.35 10.38 -22.11
CA SER A 35 -5.97 10.44 -20.79
C SER A 35 -5.78 9.14 -20.00
N LEU A 36 -6.01 7.99 -20.64
CA LEU A 36 -5.83 6.68 -20.02
C LEU A 36 -4.39 6.48 -19.54
N THR A 37 -3.39 6.80 -20.36
CA THR A 37 -1.98 6.70 -19.98
C THR A 37 -1.67 7.55 -18.75
N ARG A 38 -2.12 8.81 -18.74
CA ARG A 38 -1.92 9.70 -17.58
C ARG A 38 -2.60 9.19 -16.31
N LEU A 39 -3.78 8.58 -16.43
CA LEU A 39 -4.48 7.98 -15.30
C LEU A 39 -3.74 6.77 -14.74
N LEU A 40 -3.16 5.92 -15.61
CA LEU A 40 -2.35 4.79 -15.18
C LEU A 40 -1.09 5.27 -14.46
N GLU A 41 -0.34 6.21 -15.02
CA GLU A 41 0.83 6.82 -14.39
C GLU A 41 0.50 7.48 -13.04
N SER A 42 -0.64 8.18 -12.97
CA SER A 42 -1.10 8.80 -11.73
C SER A 42 -1.46 7.74 -10.66
N ARG A 43 -2.03 6.61 -11.05
CA ARG A 43 -2.36 5.52 -10.13
C ARG A 43 -1.09 4.91 -9.56
N ASP A 44 -0.11 4.62 -10.39
CA ASP A 44 1.16 4.02 -9.96
C ASP A 44 1.87 4.90 -8.93
N ARG A 45 1.88 6.21 -9.15
CA ARG A 45 2.45 7.18 -8.19
C ARG A 45 1.68 7.20 -6.87
N ILE A 46 0.34 7.21 -6.92
CA ILE A 46 -0.50 7.21 -5.72
C ILE A 46 -0.31 5.92 -4.93
N GLU A 47 -0.20 4.78 -5.61
CA GLU A 47 -0.06 3.48 -4.96
C GLU A 47 1.29 3.35 -4.23
N ALA A 48 2.38 3.84 -4.84
CA ALA A 48 3.68 3.87 -4.17
C ALA A 48 3.65 4.69 -2.86
N GLU A 49 3.03 5.87 -2.89
CA GLU A 49 2.87 6.73 -1.72
C GLU A 49 2.00 6.05 -0.65
N ARG A 50 0.90 5.41 -1.06
CA ARG A 50 0.02 4.65 -0.15
C ARG A 50 0.74 3.52 0.55
N VAL A 51 1.55 2.75 -0.18
CA VAL A 51 2.36 1.67 0.39
C VAL A 51 3.30 2.21 1.46
N PHE A 52 4.03 3.29 1.16
CA PHE A 52 4.92 3.93 2.13
C PHE A 52 4.19 4.33 3.43
N TRP A 53 3.06 5.05 3.32
CA TRP A 53 2.30 5.47 4.51
C TRP A 53 1.69 4.31 5.29
N ARG A 54 1.21 3.28 4.59
CA ARG A 54 0.67 2.08 5.23
C ARG A 54 1.77 1.38 6.02
N ASP A 55 2.93 1.17 5.42
CA ASP A 55 4.04 0.45 6.04
C ASP A 55 4.59 1.25 7.24
N LEU A 56 4.66 2.58 7.14
CA LEU A 56 5.01 3.45 8.25
C LEU A 56 3.98 3.37 9.39
N SER A 57 2.69 3.40 9.07
CA SER A 57 1.62 3.27 10.06
C SER A 57 1.70 1.92 10.77
N LEU A 58 1.92 0.83 10.04
CA LEU A 58 2.07 -0.51 10.61
C LEU A 58 3.27 -0.59 11.54
N ALA A 59 4.41 0.00 11.16
CA ALA A 59 5.59 0.06 12.01
C ALA A 59 5.30 0.78 13.34
N PHE A 60 4.62 1.93 13.30
CA PHE A 60 4.24 2.64 14.52
C PHE A 60 3.24 1.88 15.38
N THR A 61 2.23 1.26 14.78
CA THR A 61 1.26 0.41 15.51
C THR A 61 1.97 -0.75 16.20
N GLN A 62 2.91 -1.42 15.52
CA GLN A 62 3.67 -2.49 16.13
C GLN A 62 4.51 -2.02 17.32
N ILE A 63 5.18 -0.86 17.19
CA ILE A 63 5.95 -0.26 18.28
C ILE A 63 5.03 0.09 19.46
N GLU A 64 3.86 0.67 19.20
CA GLU A 64 2.86 1.00 20.23
C GLU A 64 2.36 -0.26 20.95
N ASP A 65 2.00 -1.30 20.20
CA ASP A 65 1.55 -2.58 20.73
C ASP A 65 2.64 -3.25 21.59
N ASP A 66 3.91 -3.21 21.16
CA ASP A 66 5.03 -3.73 21.95
C ASP A 66 5.23 -2.95 23.24
N LEU A 67 5.28 -1.62 23.16
CA LEU A 67 5.52 -0.77 24.32
C LEU A 67 4.34 -0.79 25.32
N SER A 68 3.10 -0.84 24.85
CA SER A 68 1.91 -0.91 25.72
C SER A 68 1.87 -2.18 26.58
N MET A 69 2.51 -3.26 26.10
CA MET A 69 2.61 -4.52 26.80
C MET A 69 3.92 -4.67 27.59
N ALA A 70 4.76 -3.64 27.71
CA ALA A 70 6.00 -3.70 28.47
C ALA A 70 5.78 -4.06 29.95
N ARG A 71 6.62 -4.93 30.50
CA ARG A 71 6.55 -5.44 31.87
C ARG A 71 7.87 -5.20 32.61
N PRO A 72 7.85 -4.84 33.91
CA PRO A 72 9.06 -4.58 34.71
C PRO A 72 9.74 -5.89 35.16
N ARG A 73 10.01 -6.79 34.21
CA ARG A 73 10.60 -8.11 34.47
C ARG A 73 12.01 -8.20 33.87
N THR A 74 13.00 -8.38 34.74
CA THR A 74 14.39 -8.68 34.34
C THR A 74 14.48 -10.08 33.73
N VAL A 75 15.45 -10.28 32.84
CA VAL A 75 15.76 -11.59 32.24
C VAL A 75 17.24 -11.90 32.44
N ARG A 76 17.69 -13.09 32.06
CA ARG A 76 19.12 -13.42 32.05
C ARG A 76 19.56 -13.67 30.63
N ASP A 77 20.78 -13.24 30.29
CA ASP A 77 21.39 -13.56 29.01
C ASP A 77 21.88 -15.02 28.96
N VAL A 78 22.49 -15.40 27.83
CA VAL A 78 23.02 -16.74 27.59
C VAL A 78 24.18 -17.10 28.54
N TYR A 79 24.82 -16.10 29.13
CA TYR A 79 25.92 -16.25 30.08
C TYR A 79 25.46 -16.18 31.55
N GLY A 80 24.15 -16.04 31.79
CA GLY A 80 23.54 -15.97 33.12
C GLY A 80 23.54 -14.59 33.77
N ASN A 81 24.03 -13.55 33.09
CA ASN A 81 24.04 -12.19 33.61
C ASN A 81 22.63 -11.60 33.61
N PRO A 82 22.24 -10.85 34.66
CA PRO A 82 20.95 -10.18 34.69
C PRO A 82 20.90 -9.03 33.67
N LEU A 83 19.86 -9.05 32.83
CA LEU A 83 19.51 -7.96 31.93
C LEU A 83 18.31 -7.18 32.50
N PRO A 84 18.34 -5.84 32.42
CA PRO A 84 17.24 -5.01 32.88
C PRO A 84 15.97 -5.24 32.05
N ALA A 85 14.82 -4.93 32.64
CA ALA A 85 13.51 -5.09 32.00
C ALA A 85 13.35 -4.27 30.72
N PHE A 86 14.04 -3.12 30.63
CA PHE A 86 14.09 -2.24 29.49
C PHE A 86 15.54 -1.75 29.33
N ARG A 87 16.10 -1.84 28.12
CA ARG A 87 17.47 -1.44 27.78
C ARG A 87 17.45 -0.67 26.47
N GLY A 88 18.11 0.48 26.44
CA GLY A 88 18.39 1.22 25.21
C GLY A 88 19.90 1.33 24.99
N GLN A 89 20.34 1.28 23.74
CA GLN A 89 21.73 1.45 23.33
C GLN A 89 21.82 2.04 21.91
N PRO A 90 22.96 2.63 21.53
CA PRO A 90 23.16 3.11 20.17
C PRO A 90 22.96 1.99 19.14
N VAL A 91 22.49 2.37 17.95
CA VAL A 91 22.33 1.43 16.82
C VAL A 91 23.70 0.87 16.45
N ASP A 92 23.83 -0.46 16.47
CA ASP A 92 24.98 -1.16 15.91
C ASP A 92 24.66 -1.54 14.45
N PRO A 93 25.34 -0.97 13.45
CA PRO A 93 25.05 -1.20 12.03
C PRO A 93 25.49 -2.59 11.53
N ARG A 94 26.14 -3.40 12.37
CA ARG A 94 26.58 -4.74 12.00
C ARG A 94 25.37 -5.68 11.82
N PRO A 95 25.40 -6.65 10.88
CA PRO A 95 24.29 -7.58 10.65
C PRO A 95 23.87 -8.44 11.87
N GLN A 96 24.73 -8.54 12.88
CA GLN A 96 24.48 -9.25 14.15
C GLN A 96 24.68 -8.33 15.35
N GLY A 97 24.52 -7.02 15.14
CA GLY A 97 24.56 -6.03 16.21
C GLY A 97 23.47 -6.32 17.24
N GLU A 98 23.75 -6.00 18.49
CA GLU A 98 22.72 -6.05 19.52
C GLU A 98 21.62 -5.01 19.22
N PRO A 99 20.35 -5.33 19.53
CA PRO A 99 19.24 -4.43 19.27
C PRO A 99 19.40 -3.11 20.04
N SER A 100 19.04 -2.00 19.40
CA SER A 100 19.13 -0.66 20.00
C SER A 100 18.14 -0.47 21.15
N LEU A 101 17.04 -1.22 21.16
CA LEU A 101 16.04 -1.21 22.20
C LEU A 101 15.67 -2.66 22.50
N ALA A 102 15.77 -3.09 23.76
CA ALA A 102 15.36 -4.42 24.17
C ALA A 102 14.58 -4.37 25.48
N PHE A 103 13.40 -4.97 25.51
CA PHE A 103 12.56 -4.98 26.70
C PHE A 103 11.71 -6.24 26.81
N THR A 104 11.24 -6.50 28.02
CA THR A 104 10.34 -7.60 28.31
C THR A 104 8.90 -7.11 28.15
N ARG A 105 8.10 -7.77 27.32
CA ARG A 105 6.66 -7.51 27.14
C ARG A 105 5.81 -8.73 27.44
N GLY A 106 4.50 -8.52 27.58
CA GLY A 106 3.52 -9.58 27.60
C GLY A 106 3.48 -10.32 26.25
N GLY A 107 3.39 -11.65 26.30
CA GLY A 107 3.20 -12.51 25.14
C GLY A 107 1.79 -12.41 24.58
N LEU A 108 1.58 -12.96 23.38
CA LEU A 108 0.24 -13.05 22.78
C LEU A 108 -0.67 -13.94 23.61
N PHE A 109 -1.89 -13.48 23.87
CA PHE A 109 -2.93 -14.31 24.46
C PHE A 109 -3.36 -15.36 23.42
N VAL A 110 -3.01 -16.63 23.65
CA VAL A 110 -3.46 -17.75 22.80
C VAL A 110 -4.74 -18.32 23.40
N LEU A 111 -5.81 -18.38 22.61
CA LEU A 111 -7.05 -19.05 23.01
C LEU A 111 -6.84 -20.57 23.00
N GLY A 112 -6.70 -21.17 24.19
CA GLY A 112 -6.55 -22.62 24.37
C GLY A 112 -5.99 -23.01 25.75
N ASN A 113 -6.14 -24.27 26.16
CA ASN A 113 -5.72 -24.78 27.48
C ASN A 113 -4.21 -25.12 27.58
N SER A 114 -3.35 -24.43 26.82
CA SER A 114 -1.90 -24.68 26.86
C SER A 114 -1.19 -23.60 27.67
N THR A 115 -0.59 -23.98 28.80
CA THR A 115 0.28 -23.09 29.60
C THR A 115 1.52 -22.72 28.80
N ARG A 116 1.48 -21.55 28.14
CA ARG A 116 2.66 -20.97 27.49
C ARG A 116 3.16 -19.75 28.26
N PRO A 117 4.46 -19.45 28.18
CA PRO A 117 5.03 -18.27 28.82
C PRO A 117 4.33 -17.02 28.30
N ASP A 118 3.81 -16.24 29.24
CA ASP A 118 3.11 -14.97 29.06
C ASP A 118 4.07 -13.79 28.88
N LEU A 119 5.37 -14.06 28.77
CA LEU A 119 6.44 -13.07 28.69
C LEU A 119 7.37 -13.35 27.51
N GLN A 120 7.68 -12.28 26.79
CA GLN A 120 8.57 -12.29 25.63
C GLN A 120 9.62 -11.18 25.78
N ARG A 121 10.86 -11.47 25.38
CA ARG A 121 11.90 -10.45 25.18
C ARG A 121 11.86 -9.99 23.73
N THR A 122 11.64 -8.71 23.52
CA THR A 122 11.59 -8.08 22.19
C THR A 122 12.73 -7.08 22.07
N GLY A 123 13.38 -7.03 20.91
CA GLY A 123 14.40 -6.06 20.52
C GLY A 123 14.86 -6.28 19.09
#